data_AF-A0A6J7BDF1-F1
#
_entry.id   AF-A0A6J7BDF1-F1
#
_cell.length_a   1.000
_cell.length_b   1.000
_cell.length_c   1.000
_cell.angle_alpha   90.00
_cell.angle_beta   90.00
_cell.angle_gamma   90.00
#
_symmetry.space_group_name_H-M   'P 1'
#
loop_
_entity.id
_entity.type
_entity.pdbx_description
1 polymer ?
#
loop_
_entity_poly.entity_id
_entity_poly.type
_entity_poly.pdbx_seq_one_letter_code
_entity_poly.pdbx_strand_id
1 'polypeptide(L)'
;MVAIEAREIPGVLNGYEQSEEVYVFIEGPRWASHGYENVARGWSAYQTSPMGVTGHRWIEGPEMIGNESLVSIQGILDLDYQAHGKADMLRLRFTWVLRKDETGKWGIVHEHASQPLPDPYGAGDWVTPASKS
;
A
#
# COMPACT_ATOMS: atom_id res chain seq x y z
N MET A 1 10.08 -16.02 3.84
CA MET A 1 9.83 -15.05 2.76
C MET A 1 8.36 -14.69 2.81
N VAL A 2 8.03 -13.39 2.85
CA VAL A 2 6.63 -12.94 2.93
C VAL A 2 5.97 -12.99 1.55
N ALA A 3 4.63 -13.03 1.49
CA ALA A 3 3.90 -13.27 0.23
C ALA A 3 4.23 -12.24 -0.88
N ILE A 4 4.41 -10.97 -0.53
CA ILE A 4 4.73 -9.92 -1.50
C ILE A 4 6.13 -10.07 -2.11
N GLU A 5 7.13 -10.49 -1.30
CA GLU A 5 8.50 -10.77 -1.76
C GLU A 5 8.54 -12.02 -2.64
N ALA A 6 7.74 -13.03 -2.29
CA ALA A 6 7.59 -14.25 -3.07
C ALA A 6 6.73 -14.07 -4.34
N ARG A 7 6.11 -12.89 -4.53
CA ARG A 7 5.11 -12.61 -5.57
C ARG A 7 3.95 -13.63 -5.57
N GLU A 8 3.60 -14.12 -4.40
CA GLU A 8 2.55 -15.10 -4.17
C GLU A 8 1.21 -14.36 -3.97
N ILE A 9 0.57 -14.04 -5.10
CA ILE A 9 -0.63 -13.18 -5.11
C ILE A 9 -1.78 -13.73 -4.26
N PRO A 10 -2.13 -15.02 -4.29
CA PRO A 10 -3.14 -15.56 -3.39
C PRO A 10 -2.85 -15.27 -1.90
N GLY A 11 -1.60 -15.38 -1.45
CA GLY A 11 -1.20 -15.02 -0.09
C GLY A 11 -1.31 -13.54 0.22
N VAL A 12 -0.96 -12.65 -0.73
CA VAL A 12 -1.19 -11.21 -0.59
C VAL A 12 -2.69 -10.91 -0.47
N LEU A 13 -3.50 -11.50 -1.35
CA LEU A 13 -4.95 -11.30 -1.36
C LEU A 13 -5.66 -11.91 -0.16
N ASN A 14 -5.12 -12.97 0.43
CA ASN A 14 -5.63 -13.54 1.68
C ASN A 14 -5.57 -12.55 2.86
N GLY A 15 -4.69 -11.54 2.78
CA GLY A 15 -4.60 -10.46 3.76
C GLY A 15 -5.72 -9.42 3.66
N TYR A 16 -6.44 -9.34 2.53
CA TYR A 16 -7.54 -8.39 2.36
C TYR A 16 -8.87 -9.01 2.77
N GLU A 17 -9.78 -8.15 3.20
CA GLU A 17 -11.17 -8.53 3.38
C GLU A 17 -11.85 -8.77 2.02
N GLN A 18 -12.61 -9.85 1.88
CA GLN A 18 -13.35 -10.15 0.65
C GLN A 18 -14.70 -9.42 0.65
N SER A 19 -14.65 -8.10 0.44
CA SER A 19 -15.81 -7.21 0.54
C SER A 19 -15.79 -6.11 -0.52
N GLU A 20 -16.98 -5.57 -0.83
CA GLU A 20 -17.11 -4.35 -1.64
C GLU A 20 -16.66 -3.09 -0.89
N GLU A 21 -16.56 -3.14 0.44
CA GLU A 21 -16.15 -2.01 1.29
C GLU A 21 -14.64 -1.77 1.29
N VAL A 22 -13.83 -2.71 0.79
CA VAL A 22 -12.37 -2.52 0.75
C VAL A 22 -12.03 -1.33 -0.13
N TYR A 23 -11.24 -0.39 0.40
CA TYR A 23 -10.83 0.79 -0.36
C TYR A 23 -9.36 1.07 -0.14
N VAL A 24 -8.55 1.16 -1.20
CA VAL A 24 -7.09 1.31 -1.06
C VAL A 24 -6.53 2.42 -1.93
N PHE A 25 -5.52 3.12 -1.40
CA PHE A 25 -4.67 4.11 -2.05
C PHE A 25 -3.25 3.53 -2.16
N ILE A 26 -2.99 2.77 -3.21
CA ILE A 26 -1.67 2.17 -3.45
C ILE A 26 -1.02 2.87 -4.64
N GLU A 27 0.30 3.08 -4.54
CA GLU A 27 1.13 3.60 -5.62
C GLU A 27 0.87 2.84 -6.93
N GLY A 28 0.35 3.54 -7.93
CA GLY A 28 -0.08 2.96 -9.18
C GLY A 28 -0.80 3.98 -10.08
N PRO A 29 -1.14 3.61 -11.33
CA PRO A 29 -1.73 4.54 -12.29
C PRO A 29 -3.18 4.96 -11.95
N ARG A 30 -3.78 4.35 -10.93
CA ARG A 30 -5.14 4.65 -10.47
C ARG A 30 -5.05 5.41 -9.15
N TRP A 31 -5.88 6.45 -9.02
CA TRP A 31 -6.00 7.20 -7.77
C TRP A 31 -6.39 6.33 -6.57
N ALA A 32 -7.23 5.33 -6.79
CA ALA A 32 -7.67 4.38 -5.77
C ALA A 32 -8.25 3.10 -6.39
N SER A 33 -8.42 2.05 -5.57
CA SER A 33 -9.19 0.84 -5.93
C SER A 33 -10.25 0.56 -4.86
N HIS A 34 -11.51 0.43 -5.28
CA HIS A 34 -12.66 0.17 -4.40
C HIS A 34 -13.29 -1.20 -4.69
N GLY A 35 -13.58 -1.97 -3.66
CA GLY A 35 -14.02 -3.37 -3.71
C GLY A 35 -12.88 -4.35 -3.94
N TYR A 36 -12.97 -5.52 -3.28
CA TYR A 36 -11.95 -6.58 -3.32
C TYR A 36 -11.55 -6.97 -4.75
N GLU A 37 -12.50 -7.12 -5.67
CA GLU A 37 -12.19 -7.48 -7.07
C GLU A 37 -11.27 -6.45 -7.77
N ASN A 38 -11.43 -5.15 -7.48
CA ASN A 38 -10.57 -4.11 -8.05
C ASN A 38 -9.16 -4.13 -7.45
N VAL A 39 -9.06 -4.45 -6.16
CA VAL A 39 -7.79 -4.63 -5.43
C VAL A 39 -7.08 -5.88 -5.96
N ALA A 40 -7.79 -7.00 -6.09
CA ALA A 40 -7.30 -8.26 -6.65
C ALA A 40 -6.76 -8.12 -8.07
N ARG A 41 -7.45 -7.35 -8.93
CA ARG A 41 -6.94 -7.00 -10.26
C ARG A 41 -5.64 -6.21 -10.21
N GLY A 42 -5.51 -5.27 -9.25
CA GLY A 42 -4.29 -4.49 -9.06
C GLY A 42 -3.09 -5.37 -8.72
N TRP A 43 -3.25 -6.24 -7.71
CA TRP A 43 -2.19 -7.17 -7.30
C TRP A 43 -1.85 -8.20 -8.37
N SER A 44 -2.85 -8.71 -9.09
CA SER A 44 -2.62 -9.63 -10.22
C SER A 44 -1.77 -8.96 -11.32
N ALA A 45 -1.97 -7.67 -11.58
CA ALA A 45 -1.14 -6.92 -12.52
C ALA A 45 0.30 -6.72 -12.01
N TYR A 46 0.47 -6.55 -10.69
CA TYR A 46 1.80 -6.48 -10.08
C TYR A 46 2.59 -7.79 -10.26
N GLN A 47 1.94 -8.96 -10.26
CA GLN A 47 2.59 -10.27 -10.44
C GLN A 47 3.40 -10.38 -11.74
N THR A 48 2.92 -9.76 -12.81
CA THR A 48 3.54 -9.82 -14.13
C THR A 48 4.35 -8.56 -14.45
N SER A 49 4.39 -7.60 -13.52
CA SER A 49 5.15 -6.36 -13.70
C SER A 49 6.67 -6.62 -13.70
N PRO A 50 7.47 -5.77 -14.37
CA PRO A 50 8.94 -5.83 -14.29
C PRO A 50 9.48 -5.36 -12.93
N MET A 51 8.59 -4.96 -12.01
CA MET A 51 8.92 -4.55 -10.66
C MET A 51 8.70 -5.70 -9.67
N GLY A 52 9.54 -5.80 -8.66
CA GLY A 52 9.37 -6.75 -7.57
C GLY A 52 10.00 -6.23 -6.28
N VAL A 53 9.22 -6.20 -5.20
CA VAL A 53 9.70 -6.03 -3.83
C VAL A 53 10.54 -7.25 -3.47
N THR A 54 11.75 -7.00 -2.98
CA THR A 54 12.73 -8.04 -2.61
C THR A 54 13.06 -8.04 -1.12
N GLY A 55 12.63 -7.02 -0.39
CA GLY A 55 12.83 -6.91 1.04
C GLY A 55 12.04 -5.77 1.63
N HIS A 56 11.85 -5.80 2.94
CA HIS A 56 11.24 -4.71 3.68
C HIS A 56 11.89 -4.57 5.06
N ARG A 57 11.94 -3.35 5.59
CA ARG A 57 12.34 -3.07 6.97
C ARG A 57 11.48 -1.96 7.57
N TRP A 58 11.11 -2.12 8.83
CA TRP A 58 10.53 -1.04 9.61
C TRP A 58 11.61 -0.03 9.98
N ILE A 59 11.30 1.24 9.73
CA ILE A 59 12.09 2.39 10.18
C ILE A 59 11.44 3.01 11.42
N GLU A 60 10.12 2.98 11.44
CA GLU A 60 9.31 3.44 12.56
C GLU A 60 8.02 2.62 12.63
N GLY A 61 7.57 2.28 13.84
CA GLY A 61 6.40 1.40 14.06
C GLY A 61 6.74 -0.10 14.03
N PRO A 62 5.72 -0.98 13.87
CA PRO A 62 4.32 -0.62 13.70
C PRO A 62 3.72 -0.04 14.99
N GLU A 63 3.06 1.11 14.87
CA GLU A 63 2.14 1.61 15.90
C GLU A 63 0.73 1.10 15.59
N MET A 64 0.01 0.70 16.62
CA MET A 64 -1.33 0.13 16.49
C MET A 64 -2.32 0.92 17.35
N ILE A 65 -3.45 1.30 16.75
CA ILE A 65 -4.54 2.00 17.43
C ILE A 65 -5.83 1.29 17.08
N GLY A 66 -6.60 0.85 18.08
CA GLY A 66 -7.84 0.15 17.80
C GLY A 66 -8.46 -0.55 19.00
N ASN A 67 -9.34 -1.49 18.71
CA ASN A 67 -10.05 -2.33 19.66
C ASN A 67 -10.08 -3.79 19.15
N GLU A 68 -10.94 -4.62 19.75
CA GLU A 68 -11.00 -6.06 19.44
C GLU A 68 -11.52 -6.41 18.03
N SER A 69 -12.19 -5.48 17.34
CA SER A 69 -12.82 -5.71 16.03
C SER A 69 -12.30 -4.81 14.91
N LEU A 70 -11.63 -3.69 15.24
CA LEU A 70 -11.07 -2.75 14.27
C LEU A 70 -9.73 -2.20 14.77
N VAL A 71 -8.69 -2.32 13.94
CA VAL A 71 -7.34 -1.82 14.25
C VAL A 71 -6.77 -1.07 13.06
N SER A 72 -6.18 0.10 13.32
CA SER A 72 -5.26 0.77 12.42
C SER A 72 -3.83 0.40 12.80
N ILE A 73 -3.02 0.05 11.81
CA ILE A 73 -1.59 -0.20 11.92
C ILE A 73 -0.88 0.80 11.02
N GLN A 74 0.10 1.51 11.56
CA GLN A 74 0.84 2.51 10.79
C GLN A 74 2.31 2.54 11.13
N GLY A 75 3.11 3.03 10.19
CA GLY A 75 4.52 3.30 10.40
C GLY A 75 5.23 3.60 9.09
N ILE A 76 6.56 3.54 9.13
CA ILE A 76 7.43 3.87 8.01
C ILE A 76 8.21 2.60 7.65
N LEU A 77 8.11 2.19 6.39
CA LEU A 77 8.90 1.08 5.86
C LEU A 77 9.83 1.57 4.75
N ASP A 78 11.00 0.97 4.72
CA ASP A 78 11.79 0.91 3.49
C ASP A 78 11.46 -0.40 2.78
N LEU A 79 11.05 -0.28 1.51
CA LEU A 79 10.86 -1.40 0.60
C LEU A 79 12.03 -1.46 -0.36
N ASP A 80 12.81 -2.53 -0.29
CA ASP A 80 13.82 -2.81 -1.31
C ASP A 80 13.10 -3.41 -2.52
N TYR A 81 13.34 -2.86 -3.71
CA TYR A 81 12.70 -3.33 -4.93
C TYR A 81 13.70 -3.46 -6.09
N GLN A 82 13.35 -4.30 -7.05
CA GLN A 82 14.01 -4.38 -8.34
C GLN A 82 13.03 -3.96 -9.43
N ALA A 83 13.47 -3.07 -10.31
CA ALA A 83 12.73 -2.68 -11.50
C ALA A 83 13.70 -2.41 -12.65
N HIS A 84 13.37 -2.87 -13.86
CA HIS A 84 14.19 -2.64 -15.07
C HIS A 84 15.68 -3.02 -14.90
N GLY A 85 15.96 -4.11 -14.16
CA GLY A 85 17.32 -4.59 -13.92
C GLY A 85 18.13 -3.77 -12.91
N LYS A 86 17.51 -2.81 -12.23
CA LYS A 86 18.13 -2.02 -11.15
C LYS A 86 17.48 -2.37 -9.82
N ALA A 87 18.30 -2.47 -8.79
CA ALA A 87 17.85 -2.54 -7.40
C ALA A 87 17.89 -1.14 -6.79
N ASP A 88 16.85 -0.80 -6.04
CA ASP A 88 16.73 0.47 -5.32
C ASP A 88 15.86 0.28 -4.07
N MET A 89 15.68 1.35 -3.29
CA MET A 89 14.89 1.36 -2.07
C MET A 89 13.88 2.51 -2.09
N LEU A 90 12.64 2.18 -1.72
CA LEU A 90 11.56 3.14 -1.59
C LEU A 90 11.13 3.26 -0.12
N ARG A 91 11.29 4.44 0.48
CA ARG A 91 10.75 4.75 1.81
C ARG A 91 9.32 5.26 1.68
N LEU A 92 8.40 4.61 2.39
CA LEU A 92 6.97 4.92 2.39
C LEU A 92 6.41 4.98 3.81
N ARG A 93 5.45 5.87 4.03
CA ARG A 93 4.56 5.83 5.19
C ARG A 93 3.36 4.97 4.82
N PHE A 94 3.07 3.99 5.65
CA PHE A 94 1.95 3.10 5.46
C PHE A 94 0.93 3.24 6.58
N THR A 95 -0.34 3.12 6.19
CA THR A 95 -1.46 2.88 7.10
C THR A 95 -2.27 1.72 6.55
N TRP A 96 -2.56 0.74 7.40
CA TRP A 96 -3.52 -0.32 7.15
C TRP A 96 -4.63 -0.25 8.19
N VAL A 97 -5.88 -0.33 7.76
CA VAL A 97 -7.02 -0.57 8.65
C VAL A 97 -7.47 -2.00 8.43
N LEU A 98 -7.55 -2.75 9.52
CA LEU A 98 -7.97 -4.14 9.54
C LEU A 98 -9.26 -4.26 10.34
N ARG A 99 -10.19 -5.06 9.81
CA ARG A 99 -11.43 -5.45 10.49
C ARG A 99 -11.40 -6.94 10.78
N LYS A 100 -11.91 -7.31 11.95
CA LYS A 100 -12.08 -8.71 12.34
C LYS A 100 -13.47 -9.18 11.95
N ASP A 101 -13.56 -10.28 11.21
CA ASP A 101 -14.83 -10.88 10.85
C ASP A 101 -15.39 -11.77 11.99
N GLU A 102 -16.60 -12.31 11.77
CA GLU A 102 -17.29 -13.19 12.72
C GLU A 102 -16.54 -14.50 13.03
N THR A 103 -15.65 -14.93 12.13
CA THR A 103 -14.79 -16.11 12.33
C THR A 103 -13.53 -15.77 13.12
N GLY A 104 -13.32 -14.49 13.41
CA GLY A 104 -12.14 -13.98 14.10
C GLY A 104 -10.96 -13.70 13.17
N LYS A 105 -11.13 -13.82 11.84
CA LYS A 105 -10.09 -13.51 10.86
C LYS A 105 -9.99 -12.00 10.68
N TRP A 106 -8.77 -11.48 10.71
CA TRP A 106 -8.49 -10.10 10.34
C TRP A 106 -8.31 -9.97 8.82
N GLY A 107 -8.96 -8.98 8.23
CA GLY A 107 -8.77 -8.59 6.83
C GLY A 107 -8.51 -7.11 6.70
N ILE A 108 -7.61 -6.73 5.80
CA ILE A 108 -7.36 -5.33 5.42
C ILE A 108 -8.61 -4.80 4.71
N VAL A 109 -9.24 -3.78 5.30
CA VAL A 109 -10.36 -3.03 4.71
C VAL A 109 -9.87 -1.71 4.11
N HIS A 110 -8.75 -1.18 4.59
CA HIS A 110 -8.11 0.01 4.02
C HIS A 110 -6.59 -0.12 4.00
N GLU A 111 -5.97 0.38 2.94
CA GLU A 111 -4.52 0.55 2.85
C GLU A 111 -4.21 1.87 2.18
N HIS A 112 -3.21 2.57 2.71
CA HIS A 112 -2.65 3.77 2.12
C HIS A 112 -1.13 3.74 2.23
N ALA A 113 -0.45 4.00 1.11
CA ALA A 113 1.00 4.21 1.06
C ALA A 113 1.30 5.59 0.46
N SER A 114 2.22 6.34 1.05
CA SER A 114 2.66 7.61 0.46
C SER A 114 4.06 8.04 0.88
N GLN A 115 4.69 8.85 0.02
CA GLN A 115 5.90 9.59 0.33
C GLN A 115 5.57 11.03 0.74
N PRO A 116 6.33 11.64 1.67
CA PRO A 116 6.22 13.07 1.90
C PRO A 116 6.65 13.82 0.63
N LEU A 117 5.99 14.95 0.34
CA LEU A 117 6.51 15.87 -0.65
C LEU A 117 7.83 16.47 -0.14
N PRO A 118 8.81 16.74 -1.02
CA PRO A 118 10.06 17.39 -0.62
C PRO A 118 9.87 18.78 -0.01
N ASP A 119 8.85 19.53 -0.45
CA ASP A 119 8.49 20.86 0.07
C ASP A 119 6.96 21.02 0.23
N PRO A 120 6.34 20.36 1.24
CA PRO A 120 4.89 20.26 1.34
C PRO A 120 4.20 21.60 1.63
N TYR A 121 4.92 22.63 2.09
CA TYR A 121 4.36 23.90 2.52
C TYR A 121 5.00 25.14 1.86
N GLY A 122 5.86 24.97 0.84
CA GLY A 122 6.51 26.05 0.08
C GLY A 122 5.89 26.39 -1.27
N ALA A 123 4.56 26.20 -1.43
CA ALA A 123 3.66 26.66 -2.51
C ALA A 123 4.00 26.33 -3.98
N GLY A 124 5.20 25.85 -4.33
CA GLY A 124 5.59 25.50 -5.70
C GLY A 124 4.93 24.23 -6.22
N ASP A 125 4.84 23.19 -5.39
CA ASP A 125 4.26 21.89 -5.77
C ASP A 125 2.72 21.89 -5.81
N TRP A 126 2.08 22.91 -5.22
CA TRP A 126 0.62 23.06 -5.17
C TRP A 126 0.05 24.00 -6.25
N VAL A 127 0.89 24.81 -6.90
CA VAL A 127 0.46 25.83 -7.85
C VAL A 127 1.07 25.56 -9.22
N THR A 128 0.27 25.07 -10.17
CA THR A 128 0.71 24.97 -11.57
C THR A 128 0.98 26.36 -12.12
N PRO A 129 2.13 26.62 -12.77
CA PRO A 129 2.35 27.89 -13.45
C PRO A 129 1.19 28.14 -14.41
N ALA A 130 0.57 29.33 -14.33
CA ALA A 130 -0.50 29.70 -15.25
C ALA A 130 -0.02 29.45 -16.69
N SER A 131 -0.76 28.60 -17.41
CA SER A 131 -0.51 28.34 -18.83
C SER A 131 -0.45 29.68 -19.54
N LYS A 132 0.71 30.04 -20.09
CA LYS A 132 0.79 31.18 -21.00
C LYS A 132 -0.14 30.87 -22.17
N SER A 133 -1.21 31.66 -22.28
CA SER A 133 -2.13 31.71 -23.41
C SER A 133 -1.40 32.08 -24.69
#